data_AF-A0A815EEP2-F1
#
_entry.id   AF-A0A815EEP2-F1
#
_cell.length_a   1.000
_cell.length_b   1.000
_cell.length_c   1.000
_cell.angle_alpha   90.00
_cell.angle_beta   90.00
_cell.angle_gamma   90.00
#
_symmetry.space_group_name_H-M   'P 1'
#
loop_
_entity.id
_entity.type
_entity.pdbx_description
1 polymer ?
#
loop_
_entity_poly.entity_id
_entity_poly.type
_entity_poly.pdbx_seq_one_letter_code
_entity_poly.pdbx_strand_id
1 'polypeptide(L)'
;EKEVLFNIGTVFSTDSICDPVELNQFYTAHVTVCEYNESKLNDTKLKPRKYTQPELYILLTKYLIELKQYCTVRKPLINLLDNAHVLFQDDSSLASAYNCMGTIYSRQGLFGNAMLYYKLALKYQVRLDPSYNNALAECFNNMGSGLMEQKYLYAALENLEEAVRIQNHEPID
;
A
#
# COMPACT_ATOMS: atom_id res chain seq x y z
N GLU A 1 8.04 31.38 5.71
CA GLU A 1 7.72 29.94 5.81
C GLU A 1 6.30 29.69 5.28
N LYS A 2 5.97 28.46 4.85
CA LYS A 2 4.59 28.06 4.54
C LYS A 2 4.13 27.11 5.64
N GLU A 3 3.36 27.63 6.59
CA GLU A 3 2.71 26.82 7.62
C GLU A 3 1.64 25.93 6.95
N VAL A 4 1.80 24.62 7.06
CA VAL A 4 0.77 23.65 6.64
C VAL A 4 -0.04 23.31 7.87
N LEU A 5 -1.24 23.88 7.97
CA LEU A 5 -2.22 23.60 9.01
C LEU A 5 -2.77 22.18 8.84
N PHE A 6 -2.22 21.22 9.60
CA PHE A 6 -2.89 19.95 9.84
C PHE A 6 -3.91 20.15 10.98
N ASN A 7 -5.19 19.99 10.63
CA ASN A 7 -6.33 20.43 11.42
C ASN A 7 -6.60 19.55 12.66
N ILE A 8 -5.71 19.62 13.67
CA ILE A 8 -5.90 19.07 15.03
C ILE A 8 -5.50 20.12 16.11
N GLY A 9 -5.20 21.36 15.71
CA GLY A 9 -4.73 22.39 16.65
C GLY A 9 -3.29 22.20 17.11
N THR A 10 -2.49 21.44 16.35
CA THR A 10 -1.06 21.26 16.54
C THR A 10 -0.34 21.97 15.40
N VAL A 11 0.51 22.94 15.73
CA VAL A 11 1.33 23.66 14.75
C VAL A 11 2.68 22.95 14.63
N PHE A 12 3.11 22.71 13.41
CA PHE A 12 4.41 22.11 13.12
C PHE A 12 5.26 23.07 12.28
N SER A 13 6.54 23.19 12.61
CA SER A 13 7.55 23.85 11.77
C SER A 13 8.29 22.80 10.96
N THR A 14 8.35 22.99 9.65
CA THR A 14 9.27 22.25 8.80
C THR A 14 10.68 22.81 8.98
N ASP A 15 11.57 22.03 9.60
CA ASP A 15 12.96 22.45 9.88
C ASP A 15 13.84 22.31 8.64
N SER A 16 13.89 21.11 8.09
CA SER A 16 14.73 20.79 6.94
C SER A 16 13.97 19.86 5.99
N ILE A 17 13.98 20.21 4.72
CA ILE A 17 13.50 19.36 3.65
C ILE A 17 14.75 18.74 3.02
N CYS A 18 14.93 17.45 3.22
CA CYS A 18 16.02 16.71 2.59
C CYS A 18 15.61 16.35 1.16
N ASP A 19 16.55 16.54 0.24
CA ASP A 19 16.39 16.13 -1.15
C ASP A 19 16.19 14.60 -1.25
N PRO A 20 15.43 14.15 -2.26
CA PRO A 20 15.28 12.72 -2.55
C PRO A 20 16.65 12.05 -2.75
N VAL A 21 17.02 11.11 -1.87
CA VAL A 21 18.17 10.20 -2.07
C VAL A 21 17.82 9.24 -3.21
N GLU A 22 18.80 8.72 -3.97
CA GLU A 22 18.57 7.92 -5.19
C GLU A 22 17.49 6.81 -5.08
N LEU A 23 17.32 6.20 -3.91
CA LEU A 23 16.24 5.23 -3.66
C LEU A 23 14.85 5.85 -3.42
N ASN A 24 14.79 7.03 -2.81
CA ASN A 24 13.58 7.74 -2.40
C ASN A 24 13.38 8.95 -3.30
N GLN A 25 12.55 8.85 -4.35
CA GLN A 25 12.19 9.99 -5.21
C GLN A 25 11.28 11.04 -4.53
N PHE A 26 11.12 10.95 -3.21
CA PHE A 26 10.28 11.83 -2.42
C PHE A 26 11.14 12.65 -1.47
N TYR A 27 10.83 13.95 -1.37
CA TYR A 27 11.38 14.81 -0.35
C TYR A 27 10.96 14.34 1.03
N THR A 28 11.89 14.31 1.98
CA THR A 28 11.59 14.04 3.40
C THR A 28 11.71 15.33 4.18
N ALA A 29 10.63 15.75 4.84
CA ALA A 29 10.66 16.91 5.72
C ALA A 29 10.79 16.46 7.17
N HIS A 30 11.79 16.99 7.87
CA HIS A 30 11.79 16.97 9.32
C HIS A 30 10.85 18.05 9.81
N VAL A 31 9.87 17.64 10.62
CA VAL A 31 8.86 18.54 11.16
C VAL A 31 8.93 18.48 12.68
N THR A 32 9.15 19.63 13.31
CA THR A 32 9.09 19.81 14.76
C THR A 32 7.74 20.35 15.16
N VAL A 33 7.27 19.95 16.33
CA VAL A 33 6.03 20.49 16.90
C VAL A 33 6.36 21.83 17.56
N CYS A 34 5.77 22.93 17.09
CA CYS A 34 5.97 24.27 17.67
C CYS A 34 5.01 24.50 18.85
N GLU A 35 3.74 24.19 18.64
CA GLU A 35 2.70 24.35 19.65
C GLU A 35 2.09 22.98 19.91
N TYR A 36 2.49 22.41 21.04
CA TYR A 36 2.05 21.11 21.51
C TYR A 36 1.09 21.30 22.67
N ASN A 37 -0.21 21.19 22.42
CA ASN A 37 -1.19 21.14 23.50
C ASN A 37 -1.43 19.68 23.90
N GLU A 38 -0.57 19.20 24.80
CA GLU A 38 -0.58 17.84 25.34
C GLU A 38 -1.95 17.45 25.93
N SER A 39 -2.71 18.41 26.48
CA SER A 39 -4.06 18.17 27.03
C SER A 39 -5.08 17.79 25.94
N LYS A 40 -5.07 18.47 24.78
CA LYS A 40 -5.96 18.15 23.65
C LYS A 40 -5.62 16.82 22.99
N LEU A 41 -4.34 16.45 22.94
CA LEU A 41 -3.92 15.16 22.37
C LEU A 41 -4.24 14.00 23.32
N ASN A 42 -4.08 14.18 24.63
CA ASN A 42 -4.47 13.18 25.63
C ASN A 42 -6.00 12.97 25.69
N ASP A 43 -6.78 14.01 25.37
CA ASP A 43 -8.23 13.91 25.19
C ASP A 43 -8.61 13.18 23.88
N THR A 44 -7.74 13.23 22.86
CA THR A 44 -7.93 12.37 21.68
C THR A 44 -7.57 10.92 22.03
N LYS A 45 -8.54 10.01 21.94
CA LYS A 45 -8.33 8.56 22.11
C LYS A 45 -7.39 7.92 21.07
N LEU A 46 -6.68 8.73 20.28
CA LEU A 46 -5.84 8.32 19.16
C LEU A 46 -4.45 7.98 19.67
N LYS A 47 -4.14 6.68 19.72
CA LYS A 47 -2.77 6.22 19.93
C LYS A 47 -1.96 6.46 18.66
N PRO A 48 -0.81 7.17 18.71
CA PRO A 48 0.03 7.38 17.53
C PRO A 48 0.55 6.03 17.03
N ARG A 49 0.22 5.69 15.77
CA ARG A 49 0.68 4.46 15.13
C ARG A 49 2.08 4.70 14.57
N LYS A 50 3.04 3.87 14.97
CA LYS A 50 4.39 3.88 14.40
C LYS A 50 4.34 3.10 13.08
N TYR A 51 4.82 3.72 12.02
CA TYR A 51 4.96 3.09 10.70
C TYR A 51 6.44 2.87 10.40
N THR A 52 6.75 1.70 9.85
CA THR A 52 8.04 1.42 9.24
C THR A 52 8.16 2.13 7.89
N GLN A 53 9.38 2.31 7.39
CA GLN A 53 9.59 2.94 6.08
C GLN A 53 8.81 2.22 4.95
N PRO A 54 8.82 0.87 4.84
CA PRO A 54 8.06 0.18 3.80
C PRO A 54 6.54 0.41 3.91
N GLU A 55 5.97 0.37 5.12
CA GLU A 55 4.54 0.62 5.32
C GLU A 55 4.14 2.03 4.87
N LEU A 56 4.96 3.03 5.18
CA LEU A 56 4.72 4.41 4.74
C LEU A 56 4.76 4.51 3.21
N TYR A 57 5.72 3.84 2.56
CA TYR A 57 5.82 3.77 1.10
C TYR A 57 4.61 3.08 0.47
N ILE A 58 4.12 1.99 1.07
CA ILE A 58 2.89 1.30 0.62
C ILE A 58 1.69 2.24 0.76
N LEU A 59 1.54 2.95 1.88
CA LEU A 59 0.44 3.88 2.09
C LEU A 59 0.46 5.03 1.07
N LEU A 60 1.63 5.63 0.86
CA LEU A 60 1.85 6.66 -0.16
C LEU A 60 1.52 6.11 -1.56
N THR A 61 1.91 4.87 -1.84
CA THR A 61 1.59 4.21 -3.12
C THR A 61 0.10 4.09 -3.33
N LYS A 62 -0.65 3.60 -2.34
CA LYS A 62 -2.12 3.50 -2.44
C LYS A 62 -2.74 4.86 -2.76
N TYR A 63 -2.29 5.92 -2.07
CA TYR A 63 -2.75 7.28 -2.34
C TYR A 63 -2.43 7.75 -3.77
N LEU A 64 -1.21 7.51 -4.26
CA LEU A 64 -0.80 7.92 -5.59
C LEU A 64 -1.51 7.12 -6.71
N ILE A 65 -1.87 5.86 -6.44
CA ILE A 65 -2.71 5.06 -7.34
C ILE A 65 -4.10 5.71 -7.50
N GLU A 66 -4.72 6.17 -6.42
CA GLU A 66 -6.01 6.87 -6.45
C GLU A 66 -5.92 8.20 -7.23
N LEU A 67 -4.81 8.92 -7.09
CA LEU A 67 -4.52 10.12 -7.88
C LEU A 67 -4.11 9.84 -9.33
N LYS A 68 -4.07 8.57 -9.74
CA LYS A 68 -3.66 8.10 -11.07
C LYS A 68 -2.21 8.45 -11.43
N GLN A 69 -1.36 8.67 -10.44
CA GLN A 69 0.06 9.00 -10.60
C GLN A 69 0.95 7.74 -10.61
N TYR A 70 0.63 6.79 -11.48
CA TYR A 70 1.25 5.47 -11.53
C TYR A 70 2.75 5.51 -11.84
N CYS A 71 3.16 6.42 -12.73
CA CYS A 71 4.55 6.53 -13.18
C CYS A 71 5.49 6.99 -12.06
N THR A 72 5.01 7.86 -11.17
CA THR A 72 5.78 8.46 -10.08
C THR A 72 6.18 7.40 -9.05
N VAL A 73 5.26 6.52 -8.68
CA VAL A 73 5.49 5.58 -7.58
C VAL A 73 6.06 4.23 -8.00
N ARG A 74 5.99 3.89 -9.30
CA ARG A 74 6.50 2.61 -9.81
C ARG A 74 8.00 2.41 -9.56
N LYS A 75 8.84 3.42 -9.85
CA LYS A 75 10.30 3.31 -9.68
C LYS A 75 10.69 3.15 -8.20
N PRO A 76 10.22 4.00 -7.27
CA PRO A 76 10.46 3.81 -5.83
C PRO A 76 10.00 2.45 -5.33
N LEU A 77 8.84 1.96 -5.79
CA LEU A 77 8.30 0.69 -5.34
C LEU A 77 9.11 -0.51 -5.86
N ILE A 78 9.64 -0.45 -7.09
CA ILE A 78 10.57 -1.48 -7.60
C ILE A 78 11.85 -1.48 -6.75
N ASN A 79 12.45 -0.31 -6.49
CA ASN A 79 13.65 -0.22 -5.66
C ASN A 79 13.42 -0.78 -4.25
N LEU A 80 12.24 -0.54 -3.67
CA LEU A 80 11.84 -1.10 -2.37
C LEU A 80 11.78 -2.63 -2.42
N LEU A 81 11.19 -3.19 -3.49
CA LEU A 81 11.07 -4.63 -3.69
C LEU A 81 12.42 -5.31 -4.00
N ASP A 82 13.33 -4.65 -4.72
CA ASP A 82 14.69 -5.18 -4.96
C ASP A 82 15.48 -5.33 -3.65
N ASN A 83 15.23 -4.43 -2.69
CA ASN A 83 15.79 -4.48 -1.35
C ASN A 83 14.89 -5.20 -0.33
N ALA A 84 13.93 -5.99 -0.81
CA ALA A 84 12.87 -6.52 0.05
C ALA A 84 13.40 -7.36 1.22
N HIS A 85 14.45 -8.15 0.97
CA HIS A 85 15.10 -9.02 1.95
C HIS A 85 15.70 -8.27 3.15
N VAL A 86 16.02 -6.99 2.99
CA VAL A 86 16.55 -6.14 4.08
C VAL A 86 15.45 -5.31 4.73
N LEU A 87 14.49 -4.84 3.93
CA LEU A 87 13.55 -3.80 4.35
C LEU A 87 12.25 -4.35 4.94
N PHE A 88 11.74 -5.48 4.46
CA PHE A 88 10.50 -6.05 4.97
C PHE A 88 10.78 -6.98 6.14
N GLN A 89 10.16 -6.67 7.29
CA GLN A 89 10.25 -7.49 8.51
C GLN A 89 9.22 -8.63 8.53
N ASP A 90 8.16 -8.51 7.73
CA ASP A 90 7.09 -9.49 7.64
C ASP A 90 6.60 -9.71 6.20
N ASP A 91 6.00 -10.89 5.99
CA ASP A 91 5.42 -11.29 4.71
C ASP A 91 4.19 -10.44 4.33
N SER A 92 3.53 -9.77 5.29
CA SER A 92 2.31 -8.99 5.06
C SER A 92 2.58 -7.68 4.31
N SER A 93 3.61 -6.96 4.75
CA SER A 93 4.07 -5.74 4.11
C SER A 93 4.63 -6.03 2.72
N LEU A 94 5.36 -7.14 2.56
CA LEU A 94 5.87 -7.59 1.28
C LEU A 94 4.75 -7.97 0.30
N ALA A 95 3.75 -8.73 0.76
CA ALA A 95 2.58 -9.06 -0.05
C ALA A 95 1.81 -7.80 -0.48
N SER A 96 1.64 -6.84 0.42
CA SER A 96 0.98 -5.55 0.13
C SER A 96 1.73 -4.75 -0.93
N ALA A 97 3.07 -4.74 -0.90
CA ALA A 97 3.89 -4.07 -1.90
C ALA A 97 3.75 -4.73 -3.28
N TYR A 98 3.75 -6.07 -3.35
CA TYR A 98 3.50 -6.79 -4.60
C TYR A 98 2.08 -6.54 -5.14
N ASN A 99 1.06 -6.52 -4.29
CA ASN A 99 -0.30 -6.19 -4.71
C ASN A 99 -0.38 -4.77 -5.30
N CYS A 100 0.28 -3.79 -4.66
CA CYS A 100 0.34 -2.43 -5.19
C CYS A 100 1.02 -2.37 -6.58
N MET A 101 2.11 -3.12 -6.80
CA MET A 101 2.74 -3.23 -8.11
C MET A 101 1.81 -3.85 -9.16
N GLY A 102 1.07 -4.90 -8.79
CA GLY A 102 0.06 -5.50 -9.64
C GLY A 102 -0.98 -4.46 -10.09
N THR A 103 -1.48 -3.66 -9.15
CA THR A 103 -2.46 -2.60 -9.42
C THR A 103 -1.89 -1.49 -10.30
N ILE A 104 -0.65 -1.08 -10.09
CA ILE A 104 0.02 -0.10 -10.97
C ILE A 104 0.06 -0.61 -12.42
N TYR A 105 0.48 -1.86 -12.64
CA TYR A 105 0.54 -2.43 -13.98
C TYR A 105 -0.85 -2.65 -14.60
N SER A 106 -1.83 -3.07 -13.80
CA SER A 106 -3.21 -3.26 -14.23
C SER A 106 -3.79 -1.94 -14.74
N ARG A 107 -3.64 -0.85 -13.97
CA ARG A 107 -4.08 0.50 -14.35
C ARG A 107 -3.36 1.07 -15.57
N GLN A 108 -2.18 0.55 -15.90
CA GLN A 108 -1.43 0.88 -17.12
C GLN A 108 -1.81 -0.01 -18.32
N GLY A 109 -2.74 -0.95 -18.16
CA GLY A 109 -3.12 -1.92 -19.20
C GLY A 109 -2.09 -3.03 -19.43
N LEU A 110 -1.05 -3.11 -18.60
CA LEU A 110 0.04 -4.10 -18.69
C LEU A 110 -0.32 -5.36 -17.89
N PHE A 111 -1.43 -6.00 -18.24
CA PHE A 111 -2.03 -7.03 -17.40
C PHE A 111 -1.19 -8.29 -17.20
N GLY A 112 -0.33 -8.65 -18.16
CA GLY A 112 0.59 -9.77 -17.99
C GLY A 112 1.53 -9.56 -16.79
N ASN A 113 2.07 -8.34 -16.66
CA ASN A 113 2.88 -7.96 -15.50
C ASN A 113 2.01 -7.86 -14.24
N ALA A 114 0.81 -7.29 -14.34
CA ALA A 114 -0.11 -7.19 -13.21
C ALA A 114 -0.37 -8.57 -12.58
N MET A 115 -0.69 -9.56 -13.40
CA MET A 115 -0.96 -10.94 -12.98
C MET A 115 0.25 -11.60 -12.32
N LEU A 116 1.46 -11.37 -12.83
CA LEU A 116 2.70 -11.85 -12.20
C LEU A 116 2.81 -11.33 -10.76
N TYR A 117 2.62 -10.02 -10.56
CA TYR A 117 2.75 -9.39 -9.25
C TYR A 117 1.62 -9.77 -8.29
N TYR A 118 0.37 -9.92 -8.77
CA TYR A 118 -0.71 -10.44 -7.93
C TYR A 118 -0.45 -11.88 -7.47
N LYS A 119 0.07 -12.75 -8.34
CA LYS A 119 0.48 -14.12 -7.94
C LYS A 119 1.61 -14.13 -6.92
N LEU A 120 2.56 -13.21 -7.04
CA LEU A 120 3.59 -13.03 -6.01
C LEU A 120 2.96 -12.60 -4.68
N ALA A 121 2.05 -11.61 -4.69
CA ALA A 121 1.33 -11.20 -3.48
C ALA A 121 0.60 -12.37 -2.81
N LEU A 122 -0.16 -13.16 -3.59
CA LEU A 122 -0.86 -14.35 -3.11
C LEU A 122 0.09 -15.37 -2.44
N LYS A 123 1.26 -15.62 -3.03
CA LYS A 123 2.25 -16.57 -2.49
C LYS A 123 2.69 -16.22 -1.07
N TYR A 124 2.80 -14.93 -0.75
CA TYR A 124 3.12 -14.46 0.61
C TYR A 124 1.87 -14.42 1.48
N GLN A 125 0.73 -14.02 0.91
CA GLN A 125 -0.52 -13.88 1.65
C GLN A 125 -1.08 -15.21 2.16
N VAL A 126 -0.88 -16.31 1.43
CA VAL A 126 -1.28 -17.67 1.84
C VAL A 126 -0.48 -18.21 3.03
N ARG A 127 0.72 -17.65 3.29
CA ARG A 127 1.52 -18.00 4.48
C ARG A 127 1.01 -17.33 5.75
N LEU A 128 0.22 -16.28 5.58
CA LEU A 128 -0.48 -15.58 6.66
C LEU A 128 -1.82 -16.27 6.88
N ASP A 129 -2.40 -16.14 8.08
CA ASP A 129 -3.69 -16.77 8.41
C ASP A 129 -4.75 -16.46 7.34
N PRO A 130 -5.15 -17.44 6.50
CA PRO A 130 -6.05 -17.21 5.36
C PRO A 130 -7.46 -16.84 5.83
N SER A 131 -7.85 -17.32 7.01
CA SER A 131 -9.21 -17.26 7.55
C SER A 131 -9.69 -15.84 7.83
N TYR A 132 -8.77 -14.88 7.98
CA TYR A 132 -9.09 -13.49 8.33
C TYR A 132 -8.48 -12.46 7.38
N ASN A 133 -8.19 -12.89 6.14
CA ASN A 133 -7.27 -12.18 5.30
C ASN A 133 -7.93 -11.26 4.27
N ASN A 134 -8.36 -10.08 4.70
CA ASN A 134 -8.90 -9.04 3.81
C ASN A 134 -7.95 -8.67 2.64
N ALA A 135 -6.64 -8.74 2.86
CA ALA A 135 -5.65 -8.46 1.82
C ALA A 135 -5.53 -9.60 0.79
N LEU A 136 -5.83 -10.85 1.16
CA LEU A 136 -5.94 -11.97 0.24
C LEU A 136 -7.14 -11.79 -0.69
N ALA A 137 -8.31 -11.45 -0.13
CA ALA A 137 -9.49 -11.12 -0.91
C ALA A 137 -9.27 -9.91 -1.83
N GLU A 138 -8.53 -8.89 -1.38
CA GLU A 138 -8.15 -7.74 -2.21
C GLU A 138 -7.34 -8.17 -3.45
N CYS A 139 -6.39 -9.10 -3.30
CA CYS A 139 -5.59 -9.61 -4.43
C CYS A 139 -6.47 -10.32 -5.47
N PHE A 140 -7.37 -11.19 -5.02
CA PHE A 140 -8.32 -11.89 -5.90
C PHE A 140 -9.27 -10.92 -6.62
N ASN A 141 -9.80 -9.92 -5.90
CA ASN A 141 -10.63 -8.87 -6.50
C ASN A 141 -9.89 -8.07 -7.59
N ASN A 142 -8.62 -7.74 -7.33
CA ASN A 142 -7.79 -7.01 -8.27
C ASN A 142 -7.47 -7.85 -9.53
N MET A 143 -7.20 -9.15 -9.35
CA MET A 143 -7.04 -10.09 -10.46
C MET A 143 -8.32 -10.24 -11.28
N GLY A 144 -9.47 -10.43 -10.62
CA GLY A 144 -10.77 -10.54 -11.26
C GLY A 144 -11.10 -9.30 -12.10
N SER A 145 -10.88 -8.11 -11.53
CA SER A 145 -11.07 -6.83 -12.23
C SER A 145 -10.17 -6.72 -13.48
N GLY A 146 -8.89 -7.05 -13.37
CA GLY A 146 -7.97 -7.05 -14.52
C GLY A 146 -8.31 -8.10 -15.59
N LEU A 147 -8.90 -9.23 -15.21
CA LEU A 147 -9.39 -10.25 -16.14
C LEU A 147 -10.67 -9.79 -16.85
N MET A 148 -11.57 -9.06 -16.17
CA MET A 148 -12.72 -8.43 -16.79
C MET A 148 -12.31 -7.42 -17.88
N GLU A 149 -11.30 -6.59 -17.61
CA GLU A 149 -10.78 -5.63 -18.59
C GLU A 149 -10.22 -6.32 -19.85
N GLN A 150 -9.70 -7.54 -19.69
CA GLN A 150 -9.25 -8.39 -20.81
C GLN A 150 -10.34 -9.29 -21.41
N LYS A 151 -11.59 -9.19 -20.93
CA LYS A 151 -12.73 -10.03 -21.36
C LYS A 151 -12.59 -11.53 -21.07
N TYR A 152 -11.71 -11.92 -20.15
CA TYR A 152 -11.63 -13.30 -19.65
C TYR A 152 -12.67 -13.52 -18.54
N LEU A 153 -13.95 -13.53 -18.93
CA LEU A 153 -15.08 -13.45 -17.98
C LEU A 153 -15.16 -14.64 -17.02
N TYR A 154 -14.88 -15.87 -17.48
CA TYR A 154 -14.91 -17.06 -16.61
C TYR A 154 -13.84 -17.00 -15.52
N ALA A 155 -12.59 -16.74 -15.89
CA ALA A 155 -11.50 -16.61 -14.93
C ALA A 155 -11.72 -15.40 -14.00
N ALA A 156 -12.31 -14.31 -14.51
CA ALA A 156 -12.66 -13.17 -13.68
C ALA A 156 -13.69 -13.54 -12.61
N LEU A 157 -14.75 -14.26 -12.99
CA LEU A 157 -15.79 -14.73 -12.08
C LEU A 157 -15.20 -15.61 -10.98
N GLU A 158 -14.39 -16.61 -11.34
CA GLU A 158 -13.73 -17.50 -10.37
C GLU A 158 -12.92 -16.70 -9.32
N ASN A 159 -12.16 -15.69 -9.75
CA ASN A 159 -11.37 -14.87 -8.84
C ASN A 159 -12.26 -14.00 -7.93
N LEU A 160 -13.34 -13.43 -8.46
CA LEU A 160 -14.26 -12.61 -7.66
C LEU A 160 -15.05 -13.45 -6.65
N GLU A 161 -15.47 -14.66 -7.03
CA GLU A 161 -16.14 -15.60 -6.12
C GLU A 161 -15.21 -15.98 -4.96
N GLU A 162 -13.94 -16.28 -5.24
CA GLU A 162 -12.97 -16.62 -4.20
C GLU A 162 -12.73 -15.45 -3.22
N ALA A 163 -12.67 -14.22 -3.74
CA ALA A 163 -12.58 -13.03 -2.89
C ALA A 163 -13.76 -12.89 -1.93
N VAL A 164 -14.98 -13.20 -2.39
CA VAL A 164 -16.21 -13.15 -1.57
C VAL A 164 -16.19 -14.25 -0.51
N ARG A 165 -15.79 -15.48 -0.85
CA ARG A 165 -15.66 -16.59 0.11
C ARG A 165 -14.72 -16.23 1.26
N ILE A 166 -13.55 -15.67 0.95
CA ILE A 166 -12.57 -15.22 1.95
C ILE A 166 -13.15 -14.11 2.84
N GLN A 167 -13.86 -13.14 2.25
CA GLN A 167 -14.50 -12.05 3.02
C GLN A 167 -15.62 -12.55 3.94
N ASN A 168 -16.32 -13.61 3.55
CA ASN A 168 -17.34 -14.25 4.35
C ASN A 168 -16.77 -15.22 5.41
N HIS A 169 -15.45 -15.39 5.47
CA HIS A 169 -14.77 -16.37 6.33
C HIS A 169 -15.22 -17.81 6.06
N GLU A 170 -15.57 -18.11 4.81
CA GLU A 170 -15.87 -19.48 4.36
C GLU A 170 -14.56 -20.26 4.21
N PRO A 171 -14.53 -21.57 4.54
CA PRO A 171 -13.33 -22.39 4.39
C PRO A 171 -12.92 -22.48 2.91
N ILE A 172 -11.61 -22.43 2.66
CA ILE A 172 -11.01 -22.63 1.34
C ILE A 172 -11.06 -24.14 1.05
N ASP A 173 -11.80 -24.55 0.00
CA ASP A 173 -11.89 -25.94 -0.48
C ASP A 173 -10.63 -26.40 -1.23
#